data_AF-A0A2N5EKX3-F1
#
_entry.id   AF-A0A2N5EKX3-F1
#
_cell.length_a   1.000
_cell.length_b   1.000
_cell.length_c   1.000
_cell.angle_alpha   90.00
_cell.angle_beta   90.00
_cell.angle_gamma   90.00
#
_symmetry.space_group_name_H-M   'P 1'
#
loop_
_entity.id
_entity.type
_entity.pdbx_description
1 polymer ?
#
loop_
_entity_poly.entity_id
_entity_poly.type
_entity_poly.pdbx_seq_one_letter_code
_entity_poly.pdbx_strand_id
1 'polypeptide(L)'
;MGNEGVIAVEKALALLDCFRPGDNSLTLTALAQASGYHKTTVYRLMNSLERMNYVVRHENGSYGLGPRLLYLGKLYEQSFHLASVVQPELQQLAQATSESASWYVIEGGQRLCLFRAEASEGLRHSRLPGTTFALDDSAIGQVLRHWGREEALFNHEPVLPLYTSGARDPHTAAFAIPVFGVNDKLIAALALTGPASRLVESRRDEGVAQHMFSTAARLSLKLGASTRFCETLYGADEAGSTA
;
A
#
# COMPACT_ATOMS: atom_id res chain seq x y z
N MET A 1 -22.08 -27.44 -1.11
CA MET A 1 -21.61 -27.46 0.29
C MET A 1 -21.13 -26.06 0.60
N GLY A 2 -21.74 -25.39 1.57
CA GLY A 2 -21.43 -23.99 1.90
C GLY A 2 -19.98 -23.86 2.31
N ASN A 3 -19.27 -22.93 1.69
CA ASN A 3 -17.91 -22.53 2.06
C ASN A 3 -17.97 -21.68 3.34
N GLU A 4 -18.58 -22.20 4.41
CA GLU A 4 -18.60 -21.52 5.71
C GLU A 4 -17.27 -21.77 6.41
N GLY A 5 -16.58 -20.68 6.75
CA GLY A 5 -15.31 -20.72 7.45
C GLY A 5 -15.43 -21.21 8.90
N VAL A 6 -14.29 -21.34 9.59
CA VAL A 6 -14.25 -21.69 11.00
C VAL A 6 -14.26 -20.42 11.85
N ILE A 7 -15.42 -20.10 12.45
CA ILE A 7 -15.66 -18.88 13.24
C ILE A 7 -14.56 -18.61 14.29
N ALA A 8 -14.04 -19.64 14.95
CA ALA A 8 -12.99 -19.46 15.95
C ALA A 8 -11.68 -18.92 15.35
N VAL A 9 -11.34 -19.33 14.12
CA VAL A 9 -10.16 -18.85 13.39
C VAL A 9 -10.37 -17.40 12.97
N GLU A 10 -11.53 -17.08 12.39
CA GLU A 10 -11.89 -15.71 11.97
C GLU A 10 -11.83 -14.73 13.15
N LYS A 11 -12.39 -15.11 14.31
CA LYS A 11 -12.32 -14.29 15.52
C LYS A 11 -10.90 -14.10 16.04
N ALA A 12 -10.06 -15.13 15.96
CA ALA A 12 -8.66 -15.02 16.37
C ALA A 12 -7.89 -14.05 15.47
N LEU A 13 -8.07 -14.15 14.15
CA LEU A 13 -7.44 -13.25 13.19
C LEU A 13 -7.95 -11.81 13.35
N ALA A 14 -9.26 -11.62 13.55
CA ALA A 14 -9.85 -10.31 13.80
C ALA A 14 -9.28 -9.61 15.06
N LEU A 15 -8.81 -10.37 16.06
CA LEU A 15 -8.13 -9.80 17.23
C LEU A 15 -6.72 -9.29 16.91
N LEU A 16 -6.00 -9.94 15.98
CA LEU A 16 -4.73 -9.42 15.46
C LEU A 16 -4.96 -8.12 14.66
N ASP A 17 -6.07 -8.06 13.92
CA ASP A 17 -6.49 -6.86 13.18
C ASP A 17 -7.00 -5.72 14.09
N CYS A 18 -7.04 -5.89 15.41
CA CYS A 18 -7.35 -4.79 16.33
C CYS A 18 -6.15 -3.86 16.59
N PHE A 19 -4.92 -4.34 16.37
CA PHE A 19 -3.72 -3.54 16.54
C PHE A 19 -3.59 -2.50 15.41
N ARG A 20 -3.17 -1.28 15.76
CA ARG A 20 -2.99 -0.17 14.83
C ARG A 20 -1.55 0.37 14.88
N PRO A 21 -1.08 1.06 13.83
CA PRO A 21 0.22 1.74 13.87
C PRO A 21 0.33 2.66 15.09
N GLY A 22 1.40 2.49 15.88
CA GLY A 22 1.63 3.22 17.13
C GLY A 22 1.23 2.46 18.40
N ASP A 23 0.46 1.37 18.29
CA ASP A 23 0.15 0.53 19.44
C ASP A 23 1.34 -0.35 19.81
N ASN A 24 1.87 -0.17 21.03
CA ASN A 24 2.89 -1.09 21.57
C ASN A 24 2.24 -2.35 22.18
N SER A 25 1.07 -2.21 22.81
CA SER A 25 0.29 -3.31 23.37
C SER A 25 -1.15 -2.89 23.67
N LEU A 26 -2.08 -3.85 23.73
CA LEU A 26 -3.49 -3.65 24.04
C LEU A 26 -3.92 -4.49 25.25
N THR A 27 -4.74 -3.93 26.15
CA THR A 27 -5.30 -4.70 27.27
C THR A 27 -6.42 -5.63 26.81
N LEU A 28 -6.75 -6.65 27.60
CA LEU A 28 -7.90 -7.52 27.34
C LEU A 28 -9.21 -6.73 27.17
N THR A 29 -9.39 -5.67 27.98
CA THR A 29 -10.58 -4.81 27.89
C THR A 29 -10.61 -4.02 26.59
N ALA A 30 -9.48 -3.44 26.16
CA ALA A 30 -9.38 -2.71 24.90
C ALA A 30 -9.66 -3.63 23.70
N LEU A 31 -9.11 -4.85 23.70
CA LEU A 31 -9.36 -5.84 22.66
C LEU A 31 -10.85 -6.27 22.60
N ALA A 32 -11.49 -6.49 23.76
CA ALA A 32 -12.92 -6.80 23.81
C ALA A 32 -13.79 -5.66 23.28
N GLN A 33 -13.43 -4.42 23.59
CA GLN A 33 -14.13 -3.24 23.07
C GLN A 33 -13.93 -3.08 21.55
N ALA A 34 -12.70 -3.19 21.06
CA ALA A 34 -12.37 -3.02 19.64
C ALA A 34 -12.97 -4.11 18.75
N SER A 35 -12.99 -5.36 19.22
CA SER A 35 -13.53 -6.50 18.47
C SER A 35 -15.03 -6.73 18.64
N GLY A 36 -15.65 -6.14 19.67
CA GLY A 36 -17.05 -6.41 20.05
C GLY A 36 -17.28 -7.80 20.68
N TYR A 37 -16.22 -8.57 20.98
CA TYR A 37 -16.34 -9.90 21.57
C TYR A 37 -16.35 -9.87 23.10
N HIS A 38 -17.05 -10.82 23.72
CA HIS A 38 -17.02 -10.99 25.18
C HIS A 38 -15.60 -11.24 25.71
N LYS A 39 -15.25 -10.62 26.85
CA LYS A 39 -13.92 -10.75 27.49
C LYS A 39 -13.42 -12.19 27.63
N THR A 40 -14.29 -13.13 28.02
CA THR A 40 -13.93 -14.56 28.15
C THR A 40 -13.55 -15.18 26.81
N THR A 41 -14.20 -14.77 25.71
CA THR A 41 -13.86 -15.21 24.36
C THR A 41 -12.51 -14.66 23.93
N VAL A 42 -12.30 -13.35 24.10
CA VAL A 42 -11.00 -12.71 23.79
C VAL A 42 -9.88 -13.37 24.57
N TYR A 43 -10.06 -13.59 25.88
CA TYR A 43 -9.04 -14.19 26.72
C TYR A 43 -8.61 -15.57 26.22
N ARG A 44 -9.59 -16.43 25.87
CA ARG A 44 -9.31 -17.76 25.32
C ARG A 44 -8.58 -17.70 23.98
N LEU A 45 -8.99 -16.82 23.08
CA LEU A 45 -8.36 -16.66 21.76
C LEU A 45 -6.94 -16.10 21.89
N MET A 46 -6.72 -15.10 22.75
CA MET A 46 -5.40 -14.52 23.00
C MET A 46 -4.45 -15.53 23.64
N ASN A 47 -4.91 -16.38 24.57
CA ASN A 47 -4.10 -17.48 25.10
C ASN A 47 -3.67 -18.47 24.01
N SER A 48 -4.54 -18.77 23.04
CA SER A 48 -4.19 -19.61 21.89
C SER A 48 -3.16 -18.93 20.98
N LEU A 49 -3.36 -17.65 20.65
CA LEU A 49 -2.40 -16.88 19.84
C LEU A 49 -1.05 -16.74 20.53
N GLU A 50 -1.02 -16.58 21.85
CA GLU A 50 0.20 -16.48 22.67
C GLU A 50 0.99 -17.79 22.62
N ARG A 51 0.31 -18.93 22.86
CA ARG A 51 0.93 -20.26 22.74
C ARG A 51 1.52 -20.54 21.37
N MET A 52 0.98 -19.90 20.33
CA MET A 52 1.44 -20.02 18.95
C MET A 52 2.42 -18.90 18.53
N ASN A 53 2.84 -18.04 19.47
CA ASN A 53 3.77 -16.93 19.29
C ASN A 53 3.31 -15.81 18.34
N TYR A 54 2.01 -15.72 18.07
CA TYR A 54 1.43 -14.61 17.28
C TYR A 54 1.22 -13.35 18.12
N VAL A 55 1.12 -13.50 19.44
CA VAL A 55 1.06 -12.40 20.41
C VAL A 55 1.97 -12.72 21.59
N VAL A 56 2.36 -11.70 22.34
CA VAL A 56 3.11 -11.83 23.60
C VAL A 56 2.31 -11.14 24.69
N ARG A 57 2.15 -11.79 25.84
CA ARG A 57 1.55 -11.15 27.02
C ARG A 57 2.64 -10.49 27.86
N HIS A 58 2.48 -9.20 28.12
CA HIS A 58 3.37 -8.44 28.98
C HIS A 58 3.03 -8.66 30.46
N GLU A 59 3.96 -8.28 31.35
CA GLU A 59 3.82 -8.44 32.81
C GLU A 59 2.58 -7.72 33.38
N ASN A 60 2.23 -6.57 32.81
CA ASN A 60 1.03 -5.80 33.17
C ASN A 60 -0.27 -6.42 32.64
N GLY A 61 -0.20 -7.56 31.95
CA GLY A 61 -1.33 -8.29 31.38
C GLY A 61 -1.86 -7.76 30.05
N SER A 62 -1.21 -6.76 29.44
CA SER A 62 -1.50 -6.37 28.06
C SER A 62 -0.88 -7.35 27.06
N TYR A 63 -1.33 -7.29 25.82
CA TYR A 63 -0.88 -8.14 24.72
C TYR A 63 -0.22 -7.28 23.65
N GLY A 64 0.98 -7.66 23.20
CA GLY A 64 1.64 -7.12 22.01
C GLY A 64 1.65 -8.13 20.87
N LEU A 65 1.96 -7.67 19.65
CA LEU A 65 2.19 -8.56 18.51
C LEU A 65 3.45 -9.41 18.70
N GLY A 66 3.37 -10.68 18.34
CA GLY A 66 4.44 -11.66 18.53
C GLY A 66 5.34 -11.84 17.31
N PRO A 67 6.55 -12.42 17.49
CA PRO A 67 7.57 -12.54 16.44
C PRO A 67 7.16 -13.45 15.28
N ARG A 68 6.16 -14.32 15.45
CA ARG A 68 5.66 -15.19 14.37
C ARG A 68 5.13 -14.38 13.19
N LEU A 69 4.53 -13.23 13.46
CA LEU A 69 4.00 -12.32 12.43
C LEU A 69 5.11 -11.76 11.54
N LEU A 70 6.24 -11.35 12.12
CA LEU A 70 7.41 -10.89 11.36
C LEU A 70 7.94 -11.99 10.44
N TYR A 71 8.08 -13.21 10.96
CA TYR A 71 8.57 -14.34 10.18
C TYR A 71 7.66 -14.64 8.98
N LEU A 72 6.34 -14.70 9.18
CA LEU A 72 5.39 -14.93 8.10
C LEU A 72 5.35 -13.79 7.08
N GLY A 73 5.43 -12.54 7.54
CA GLY A 73 5.55 -11.39 6.66
C GLY A 73 6.81 -11.46 5.79
N LYS A 74 7.94 -11.86 6.36
CA LYS A 74 9.20 -12.05 5.62
C LYS A 74 9.12 -13.21 4.62
N LEU A 75 8.50 -14.33 4.97
CA LEU A 75 8.27 -15.42 4.03
C LEU A 75 7.35 -14.99 2.88
N TYR A 76 6.30 -14.24 3.18
CA TYR A 76 5.42 -13.67 2.17
C TYR A 76 6.21 -12.73 1.24
N GLU A 77 6.97 -11.77 1.78
CA GLU A 77 7.85 -10.89 0.99
C GLU A 77 8.82 -11.68 0.09
N GLN A 78 9.43 -12.75 0.63
CA GLN A 78 10.38 -13.61 -0.11
C GLN A 78 9.72 -14.47 -1.19
N SER A 79 8.47 -14.89 -0.98
CA SER A 79 7.72 -15.67 -1.98
C SER A 79 7.46 -14.89 -3.27
N PHE A 80 7.56 -13.56 -3.21
CA PHE A 80 7.53 -12.69 -4.36
C PHE A 80 8.94 -12.22 -4.73
N HIS A 81 9.51 -12.76 -5.82
CA HIS A 81 10.64 -12.12 -6.52
C HIS A 81 10.37 -10.65 -6.90
N LEU A 82 9.11 -10.20 -6.79
CA LEU A 82 8.69 -8.82 -6.95
C LEU A 82 9.35 -7.87 -5.94
N ALA A 83 9.55 -8.29 -4.68
CA ALA A 83 10.08 -7.40 -3.63
C ALA A 83 11.51 -6.93 -3.93
N SER A 84 12.37 -7.83 -4.43
CA SER A 84 13.75 -7.50 -4.81
C SER A 84 13.83 -6.56 -6.03
N VAL A 85 12.77 -6.50 -6.85
CA VAL A 85 12.65 -5.60 -7.99
C VAL A 85 12.04 -4.26 -7.61
N VAL A 86 10.96 -4.28 -6.82
CA VAL A 86 10.15 -3.10 -6.49
C VAL A 86 10.75 -2.27 -5.37
N GLN A 87 11.21 -2.89 -4.29
CA GLN A 87 11.64 -2.18 -3.08
C GLN A 87 12.81 -1.19 -3.35
N PRO A 88 13.86 -1.53 -4.13
CA PRO A 88 14.93 -0.58 -4.42
C PRO A 88 14.47 0.64 -5.22
N GLU A 89 13.54 0.46 -6.16
CA GLU A 89 12.98 1.53 -6.98
C GLU A 89 12.11 2.47 -6.14
N LEU A 90 11.32 1.94 -5.20
CA LEU A 90 10.58 2.76 -4.24
C LEU A 90 11.51 3.58 -3.33
N GLN A 91 12.61 2.99 -2.87
CA GLN A 91 13.59 3.71 -2.04
C GLN A 91 14.24 4.87 -2.80
N GLN A 92 14.66 4.64 -4.05
CA GLN A 92 15.23 5.69 -4.90
C GLN A 92 14.22 6.80 -5.18
N LEU A 93 12.99 6.44 -5.53
CA LEU A 93 11.92 7.39 -5.78
C LEU A 93 11.60 8.24 -4.53
N ALA A 94 11.52 7.60 -3.36
CA ALA A 94 11.27 8.29 -2.11
C ALA A 94 12.40 9.26 -1.74
N GLN A 95 13.66 8.85 -1.94
CA GLN A 95 14.82 9.70 -1.70
C GLN A 95 14.87 10.89 -2.67
N ALA A 96 14.63 10.67 -3.97
CA ALA A 96 14.67 11.72 -4.99
C ALA A 96 13.58 12.78 -4.78
N THR A 97 12.40 12.37 -4.31
CA THR A 97 11.22 13.26 -4.18
C THR A 97 11.02 13.80 -2.77
N SER A 98 11.71 13.22 -1.78
CA SER A 98 11.47 13.46 -0.36
C SER A 98 10.03 13.17 0.10
N GLU A 99 9.32 12.30 -0.64
CA GLU A 99 7.97 11.85 -0.32
C GLU A 99 7.92 10.32 -0.19
N SER A 100 6.92 9.79 0.50
CA SER A 100 6.84 8.34 0.67
C SER A 100 6.36 7.68 -0.62
N ALA A 101 7.12 6.70 -1.13
CA ALA A 101 6.77 5.92 -2.32
C ALA A 101 6.06 4.62 -1.92
N SER A 102 5.06 4.17 -2.69
CA SER A 102 4.31 2.95 -2.39
C SER A 102 3.83 2.23 -3.64
N TRP A 103 3.61 0.92 -3.48
CA TRP A 103 3.15 0.01 -4.50
C TRP A 103 1.82 -0.60 -4.07
N TYR A 104 0.75 -0.28 -4.79
CA TYR A 104 -0.60 -0.74 -4.50
C TYR A 104 -1.10 -1.73 -5.55
N VAL A 105 -1.73 -2.81 -5.09
CA VAL A 105 -2.38 -3.82 -5.95
C VAL A 105 -3.86 -3.94 -5.59
N ILE A 106 -4.65 -4.56 -6.46
CA ILE A 106 -6.05 -4.92 -6.15
C ILE A 106 -6.05 -6.31 -5.53
N GLU A 107 -6.58 -6.43 -4.31
CA GLU A 107 -6.73 -7.70 -3.60
C GLU A 107 -8.09 -7.72 -2.89
N GLY A 108 -8.88 -8.78 -3.07
CA GLY A 108 -10.21 -8.89 -2.44
C GLY A 108 -11.17 -7.74 -2.76
N GLY A 109 -10.98 -7.06 -3.89
CA GLY A 109 -11.76 -5.88 -4.29
C GLY A 109 -11.41 -4.58 -3.55
N GLN A 110 -10.34 -4.60 -2.75
CA GLN A 110 -9.74 -3.46 -2.09
C GLN A 110 -8.38 -3.14 -2.73
N ARG A 111 -7.81 -1.98 -2.41
CA ARG A 111 -6.39 -1.72 -2.70
C ARG A 111 -5.55 -2.14 -1.50
N LEU A 112 -4.51 -2.91 -1.75
CA LEU A 112 -3.54 -3.38 -0.76
C LEU A 112 -2.20 -2.66 -0.98
N CYS A 113 -1.69 -2.01 0.06
CA CYS A 113 -0.32 -1.50 0.07
C CYS A 113 0.64 -2.69 0.23
N LEU A 114 1.26 -3.13 -0.86
CA LEU A 114 2.12 -4.30 -0.84
C LEU A 114 3.56 -3.95 -0.43
N PHE A 115 4.08 -2.83 -0.96
CA PHE A 115 5.41 -2.33 -0.66
C PHE A 115 5.39 -0.82 -0.42
N ARG A 116 6.29 -0.34 0.44
CA ARG A 116 6.42 1.07 0.76
C ARG A 116 7.86 1.42 1.15
N ALA A 117 8.31 2.60 0.74
CA ALA A 117 9.51 3.24 1.21
C ALA A 117 9.15 4.61 1.78
N GLU A 118 9.54 4.87 3.04
CA GLU A 118 9.26 6.14 3.70
C GLU A 118 10.28 7.21 3.28
N ALA A 119 9.82 8.46 3.26
CA ALA A 119 10.72 9.61 3.15
C ALA A 119 11.50 9.82 4.46
N SER A 120 12.68 10.42 4.33
CA SER A 120 13.51 10.84 5.47
C SER A 120 12.80 11.86 6.38
N GLU A 121 11.84 12.64 5.84
CA GLU A 121 11.16 13.72 6.57
C GLU A 121 9.63 13.73 6.32
N GLY A 122 8.85 13.45 7.37
CA GLY A 122 7.40 13.68 7.42
C GLY A 122 6.51 12.44 7.27
N LEU A 123 5.47 12.35 8.14
CA LEU A 123 4.41 11.32 8.18
C LEU A 123 4.91 9.85 8.20
N ARG A 124 5.81 9.55 9.14
CA ARG A 124 6.42 8.21 9.35
C ARG A 124 5.46 7.09 9.83
N HIS A 125 4.17 7.36 10.04
CA HIS A 125 3.38 6.46 10.90
C HIS A 125 1.98 6.07 10.43
N SER A 126 1.48 6.46 9.26
CA SER A 126 0.07 6.17 8.93
C SER A 126 -0.20 4.96 8.03
N ARG A 127 0.78 4.43 7.28
CA ARG A 127 0.52 3.36 6.28
C ARG A 127 1.66 2.35 6.23
N LEU A 128 1.41 1.15 6.73
CA LEU A 128 2.33 0.02 6.65
C LEU A 128 2.03 -0.85 5.41
N PRO A 129 3.02 -1.55 4.83
CA PRO A 129 2.74 -2.71 3.99
C PRO A 129 1.75 -3.66 4.68
N GLY A 130 0.82 -4.23 3.92
CA GLY A 130 -0.30 -5.03 4.44
C GLY A 130 -1.58 -4.24 4.70
N THR A 131 -1.53 -2.90 4.73
CA THR A 131 -2.75 -2.09 4.91
C THR A 131 -3.65 -2.12 3.68
N THR A 132 -4.94 -2.34 3.89
CA THR A 132 -5.96 -2.29 2.84
C THR A 132 -6.83 -1.06 2.95
N PHE A 133 -7.30 -0.57 1.80
CA PHE A 133 -8.23 0.55 1.71
C PHE A 133 -9.27 0.30 0.62
N ALA A 134 -10.39 1.02 0.68
CA ALA A 134 -11.36 1.02 -0.41
C ALA A 134 -10.73 1.49 -1.73
N LEU A 135 -11.26 1.01 -2.84
CA LEU A 135 -11.04 1.57 -4.17
C LEU A 135 -11.87 2.84 -4.31
N ASP A 136 -11.34 3.91 -3.74
CA ASP A 136 -11.95 5.24 -3.67
C ASP A 136 -11.55 6.12 -4.86
N ASP A 137 -11.90 7.40 -4.78
CA ASP A 137 -11.57 8.42 -5.79
C ASP A 137 -10.20 9.09 -5.54
N SER A 138 -9.32 8.53 -4.70
CA SER A 138 -7.93 9.02 -4.63
C SER A 138 -7.18 8.69 -5.92
N ALA A 139 -6.09 9.42 -6.23
CA ALA A 139 -5.28 9.19 -7.43
C ALA A 139 -4.90 7.72 -7.61
N ILE A 140 -4.50 7.07 -6.51
CA ILE A 140 -4.17 5.64 -6.47
C ILE A 140 -5.39 4.77 -6.79
N GLY A 141 -6.56 5.10 -6.20
CA GLY A 141 -7.81 4.39 -6.46
C GLY A 141 -8.25 4.53 -7.92
N GLN A 142 -8.16 5.73 -8.47
CA GLN A 142 -8.45 6.02 -9.87
C GLN A 142 -7.53 5.25 -10.83
N VAL A 143 -6.21 5.15 -10.55
CA VAL A 143 -5.30 4.31 -11.35
C VAL A 143 -5.75 2.85 -11.35
N LEU A 144 -5.99 2.28 -10.17
CA LEU A 144 -6.39 0.88 -10.04
C LEU A 144 -7.75 0.60 -10.69
N ARG A 145 -8.71 1.51 -10.57
CA ARG A 145 -10.03 1.37 -11.17
C ARG A 145 -9.99 1.52 -12.69
N HIS A 146 -9.31 2.54 -13.20
CA HIS A 146 -9.25 2.79 -14.63
C HIS A 146 -8.48 1.70 -15.39
N TRP A 147 -7.25 1.38 -14.98
CA TRP A 147 -6.42 0.40 -15.69
C TRP A 147 -6.57 -1.04 -15.18
N GLY A 148 -7.00 -1.24 -13.93
CA GLY A 148 -7.09 -2.57 -13.31
C GLY A 148 -8.48 -3.17 -13.32
N ARG A 149 -9.52 -2.33 -13.41
CA ARG A 149 -10.93 -2.76 -13.56
C ARG A 149 -11.58 -2.28 -14.84
N GLU A 150 -10.84 -1.56 -15.69
CA GLU A 150 -11.34 -1.02 -16.95
C GLU A 150 -12.57 -0.11 -16.74
N GLU A 151 -12.64 0.57 -15.59
CA GLU A 151 -13.71 1.53 -15.30
C GLU A 151 -13.55 2.80 -16.16
N ALA A 152 -14.64 3.21 -16.81
CA ALA A 152 -14.69 4.44 -17.61
C ALA A 152 -14.80 5.68 -16.70
N LEU A 153 -13.67 6.08 -16.11
CA LEU A 153 -13.60 7.21 -15.17
C LEU A 153 -13.36 8.56 -15.83
N PHE A 154 -12.70 8.59 -16.99
CA PHE A 154 -12.29 9.81 -17.66
C PHE A 154 -12.92 9.90 -19.05
N ASN A 155 -13.37 11.10 -19.42
CA ASN A 155 -13.93 11.37 -20.75
C ASN A 155 -12.84 11.54 -21.82
N HIS A 156 -11.62 11.85 -21.41
CA HIS A 156 -10.43 12.00 -22.24
C HIS A 156 -9.25 11.31 -21.56
N GLU A 157 -8.15 11.14 -22.28
CA GLU A 157 -6.93 10.57 -21.72
C GLU A 157 -6.45 11.45 -20.54
N PRO A 158 -6.25 10.87 -19.36
CA PRO A 158 -5.89 11.65 -18.18
C PRO A 158 -4.42 12.05 -18.22
N VAL A 159 -4.11 13.24 -17.68
CA VAL A 159 -2.73 13.67 -17.52
C VAL A 159 -2.09 12.91 -16.35
N LEU A 160 -1.04 12.15 -16.65
CA LEU A 160 -0.28 11.39 -15.67
C LEU A 160 0.91 12.19 -15.11
N PRO A 161 1.38 11.88 -13.89
CA PRO A 161 0.70 11.08 -12.88
C PRO A 161 -0.61 11.74 -12.40
N LEU A 162 -1.62 10.94 -12.06
CA LEU A 162 -2.87 11.46 -11.47
C LEU A 162 -2.57 12.14 -10.13
N TYR A 163 -3.23 13.26 -9.85
CA TYR A 163 -3.09 14.00 -8.61
C TYR A 163 -4.40 14.04 -7.82
N THR A 164 -4.32 13.87 -6.50
CA THR A 164 -5.43 14.17 -5.59
C THR A 164 -4.90 14.75 -4.28
N SER A 165 -5.62 15.72 -3.71
CA SER A 165 -5.38 16.26 -2.37
C SER A 165 -6.62 16.10 -1.51
N GLY A 166 -6.47 15.75 -0.24
CA GLY A 166 -7.58 15.68 0.71
C GLY A 166 -8.55 14.51 0.51
N ALA A 167 -8.32 13.60 -0.45
CA ALA A 167 -9.27 12.54 -0.82
C ALA A 167 -9.61 11.56 0.33
N ARG A 168 -8.71 11.41 1.31
CA ARG A 168 -8.93 10.56 2.49
C ARG A 168 -8.70 11.26 3.81
N ASP A 169 -7.71 12.15 3.82
CA ASP A 169 -7.36 12.97 4.95
C ASP A 169 -7.00 14.37 4.40
N PRO A 170 -7.62 15.45 4.89
CA PRO A 170 -7.40 16.82 4.41
C PRO A 170 -5.94 17.28 4.38
N HIS A 171 -5.08 16.64 5.16
CA HIS A 171 -3.67 17.00 5.29
C HIS A 171 -2.74 16.19 4.39
N THR A 172 -3.27 15.29 3.55
CA THR A 172 -2.46 14.45 2.65
C THR A 172 -2.82 14.63 1.19
N ALA A 173 -1.80 14.53 0.34
CA ALA A 173 -1.95 14.49 -1.10
C ALA A 173 -1.20 13.28 -1.67
N ALA A 174 -1.56 12.89 -2.89
CA ALA A 174 -0.95 11.76 -3.58
C ALA A 174 -0.85 11.99 -5.09
N PHE A 175 0.26 11.53 -5.65
CA PHE A 175 0.40 11.27 -7.07
C PHE A 175 0.39 9.77 -7.34
N ALA A 176 -0.20 9.33 -8.45
CA ALA A 176 -0.20 7.92 -8.84
C ALA A 176 -0.04 7.73 -10.35
N ILE A 177 0.71 6.69 -10.73
CA ILE A 177 0.91 6.28 -12.12
C ILE A 177 0.74 4.75 -12.23
N PRO A 178 0.13 4.23 -13.31
CA PRO A 178 0.03 2.78 -13.51
C PRO A 178 1.39 2.16 -13.82
N VAL A 179 1.59 0.91 -13.37
CA VAL A 179 2.73 0.06 -13.70
C VAL A 179 2.21 -1.25 -14.28
N PHE A 180 2.83 -1.71 -15.36
CA PHE A 180 2.36 -2.86 -16.15
C PHE A 180 3.37 -4.00 -16.10
N GLY A 181 2.91 -5.22 -16.35
CA GLY A 181 3.76 -6.40 -16.46
C GLY A 181 3.52 -7.14 -17.77
N VAL A 182 3.71 -8.45 -17.73
CA VAL A 182 3.50 -9.35 -18.88
C VAL A 182 2.14 -9.10 -19.55
N ASN A 183 2.14 -9.07 -20.89
CA ASN A 183 0.99 -8.74 -21.75
C ASN A 183 0.43 -7.33 -21.54
N ASP A 184 1.26 -6.39 -21.08
CA ASP A 184 0.91 -4.98 -20.88
C ASP A 184 -0.31 -4.81 -19.95
N LYS A 185 -0.47 -5.73 -19.01
CA LYS A 185 -1.54 -5.69 -18.00
C LYS A 185 -1.10 -4.92 -16.77
N LEU A 186 -2.03 -4.15 -16.19
CA LEU A 186 -1.78 -3.46 -14.94
C LEU A 186 -1.42 -4.49 -13.85
N ILE A 187 -0.30 -4.24 -13.19
CA ILE A 187 0.12 -5.03 -12.01
C ILE A 187 0.02 -4.22 -10.73
N ALA A 188 0.14 -2.88 -10.81
CA ALA A 188 0.06 -2.01 -9.65
C ALA A 188 -0.14 -0.53 -10.00
N ALA A 189 -0.51 0.24 -8.99
CA ALA A 189 -0.33 1.68 -8.97
C ALA A 189 0.94 2.03 -8.18
N LEU A 190 1.88 2.72 -8.82
CA LEU A 190 3.03 3.36 -8.17
C LEU A 190 2.59 4.73 -7.67
N ALA A 191 2.82 5.01 -6.38
CA ALA A 191 2.30 6.19 -5.73
C ALA A 191 3.36 6.95 -4.95
N LEU A 192 3.28 8.29 -4.98
CA LEU A 192 3.89 9.17 -3.99
C LEU A 192 2.81 9.69 -3.05
N THR A 193 3.13 9.78 -1.76
CA THR A 193 2.21 10.32 -0.77
C THR A 193 2.97 11.17 0.24
N GLY A 194 2.45 12.36 0.51
CA GLY A 194 3.07 13.35 1.38
C GLY A 194 2.06 14.33 1.97
N PRO A 195 2.52 15.29 2.78
CA PRO A 195 1.70 16.37 3.29
C PRO A 195 1.11 17.20 2.13
N ALA A 196 -0.18 17.53 2.19
CA ALA A 196 -0.84 18.37 1.19
C ALA A 196 -0.25 19.79 1.11
N SER A 197 0.46 20.24 2.15
CA SER A 197 1.18 21.51 2.17
C SER A 197 2.47 21.54 1.33
N ARG A 198 3.01 20.37 0.97
CA ARG A 198 4.26 20.24 0.20
C ARG A 198 4.09 19.49 -1.12
N LEU A 199 3.31 18.40 -1.11
CA LEU A 199 3.01 17.62 -2.32
C LEU A 199 1.80 18.22 -3.04
N VAL A 200 2.00 19.41 -3.61
CA VAL A 200 0.98 20.15 -4.37
C VAL A 200 0.99 19.78 -5.85
N GLU A 201 -0.07 20.10 -6.58
CA GLU A 201 -0.19 19.72 -8.00
C GLU A 201 0.94 20.28 -8.87
N SER A 202 1.42 21.51 -8.62
CA SER A 202 2.53 22.11 -9.39
C SER A 202 3.81 21.28 -9.34
N ARG A 203 4.00 20.47 -8.30
CA ARG A 203 5.15 19.58 -8.17
C ARG A 203 5.24 18.57 -9.30
N ARG A 204 4.13 18.28 -9.98
CA ARG A 204 4.07 17.44 -11.19
C ARG A 204 5.14 17.87 -12.17
N ASP A 205 5.17 19.16 -12.50
CA ASP A 205 6.08 19.74 -13.48
C ASP A 205 7.45 20.09 -12.88
N GLU A 206 7.54 20.17 -11.55
CA GLU A 206 8.81 20.33 -10.79
C GLU A 206 9.54 18.99 -10.56
N GLY A 207 9.47 18.08 -11.53
CA GLY A 207 10.24 16.82 -11.55
C GLY A 207 9.53 15.60 -10.94
N VAL A 208 8.38 15.74 -10.27
CA VAL A 208 7.64 14.55 -9.77
C VAL A 208 7.21 13.65 -10.93
N ALA A 209 6.67 14.23 -12.02
CA ALA A 209 6.28 13.47 -13.19
C ALA A 209 7.48 12.68 -13.74
N GLN A 210 8.58 13.35 -14.03
CA GLN A 210 9.81 12.73 -14.55
C GLN A 210 10.29 11.55 -13.68
N HIS A 211 10.35 11.73 -12.36
CA HIS A 211 10.78 10.68 -11.44
C HIS A 211 9.80 9.49 -11.42
N MET A 212 8.49 9.75 -11.43
CA MET A 212 7.47 8.69 -11.44
C MET A 212 7.43 7.95 -12.78
N PHE A 213 7.50 8.65 -13.91
CA PHE A 213 7.54 8.09 -15.25
C PHE A 213 8.77 7.18 -15.43
N SER A 214 9.96 7.68 -15.09
CA SER A 214 11.19 6.88 -15.22
C SER A 214 11.15 5.61 -14.35
N THR A 215 10.61 5.72 -13.13
CA THR A 215 10.48 4.60 -12.20
C THR A 215 9.43 3.59 -12.68
N ALA A 216 8.28 4.05 -13.15
CA ALA A 216 7.22 3.21 -13.70
C ALA A 216 7.68 2.47 -14.97
N ALA A 217 8.44 3.13 -15.84
CA ALA A 217 9.02 2.52 -17.03
C ALA A 217 10.02 1.40 -16.67
N ARG A 218 10.99 1.69 -15.78
CA ARG A 218 11.97 0.68 -15.33
C ARG A 218 11.29 -0.51 -14.67
N LEU A 219 10.31 -0.27 -13.79
CA LEU A 219 9.56 -1.35 -13.14
C LEU A 219 8.76 -2.15 -14.15
N SER A 220 8.06 -1.50 -15.08
CA SER A 220 7.24 -2.21 -16.07
C SER A 220 8.09 -3.12 -16.96
N LEU A 221 9.24 -2.63 -17.44
CA LEU A 221 10.19 -3.43 -18.23
C LEU A 221 10.74 -4.62 -17.43
N LYS A 222 11.18 -4.40 -16.18
CA LYS A 222 11.67 -5.48 -15.30
C LYS A 222 10.59 -6.53 -14.99
N LEU A 223 9.32 -6.15 -15.07
CA LEU A 223 8.17 -6.99 -14.76
C LEU A 223 7.49 -7.55 -16.01
N GLY A 224 8.09 -7.35 -17.18
CA GLY A 224 7.75 -8.05 -18.43
C GLY A 224 6.78 -7.32 -19.35
N ALA A 225 6.53 -6.02 -19.14
CA ALA A 225 5.81 -5.20 -20.11
C ALA A 225 6.62 -5.01 -21.40
N SER A 226 5.92 -4.84 -22.53
CA SER A 226 6.51 -4.68 -23.85
C SER A 226 7.25 -3.34 -23.93
N THR A 227 8.44 -3.33 -24.52
CA THR A 227 9.23 -2.09 -24.70
C THR A 227 8.45 -1.01 -25.44
N ARG A 228 7.79 -1.37 -26.56
CA ARG A 228 6.97 -0.44 -27.36
C ARG A 228 5.83 0.19 -26.55
N PHE A 229 5.20 -0.60 -25.67
CA PHE A 229 4.13 -0.12 -24.81
C PHE A 229 4.68 0.90 -23.81
N CYS A 230 5.79 0.57 -23.14
CA CYS A 230 6.47 1.48 -22.22
C CYS A 230 6.94 2.78 -22.90
N GLU A 231 7.46 2.73 -24.12
CA GLU A 231 7.86 3.92 -24.88
C GLU A 231 6.67 4.82 -25.20
N THR A 232 5.53 4.24 -25.57
CA THR A 232 4.31 4.99 -25.90
C THR A 232 3.72 5.67 -24.66
N LEU A 233 3.63 4.93 -23.56
CA LEU A 233 2.97 5.42 -22.34
C LEU A 233 3.89 6.32 -21.50
N TYR A 234 5.17 5.98 -21.38
CA TYR A 234 6.10 6.66 -20.48
C TYR A 234 7.13 7.55 -21.19
N GLY A 235 7.32 7.40 -22.50
CA GLY A 235 8.37 8.09 -23.27
C GLY A 235 7.99 9.48 -23.79
N ALA A 236 6.79 9.99 -23.49
CA ALA A 236 6.32 11.27 -24.03
C ALA A 236 7.06 12.52 -23.51
N ASP A 237 7.93 12.39 -22.51
CA ASP A 237 8.62 13.54 -21.87
C ASP A 237 9.99 13.91 -22.44
N GLU A 238 10.54 13.20 -23.46
CA GLU A 238 11.77 13.66 -24.13
C GLU A 238 11.53 14.72 -25.23
N ALA A 239 10.28 14.93 -25.67
CA ALA A 239 9.99 15.82 -26.81
C ALA A 239 9.73 17.30 -26.43
N GLY A 240 9.78 17.67 -25.15
CA GLY A 240 9.41 19.00 -24.66
C GLY A 240 10.55 19.99 -24.40
N SER A 241 11.82 19.62 -24.63
CA SER A 241 13.00 20.44 -24.29
C SER A 241 13.79 20.93 -25.51
N THR A 242 13.09 21.43 -26.53
CA THR A 242 13.69 22.22 -27.63
C THR A 242 12.66 23.16 -28.23
N ALA A 243 12.49 24.34 -27.62
CA ALA A 243 12.12 25.58 -28.30
C ALA A 243 12.63 26.78 -27.49
#